data_AF-A0A9E5MHQ7-F1
#
_entry.id   AF-A0A9E5MHQ7-F1
#
_cell.length_a   1.000
_cell.length_b   1.000
_cell.length_c   1.000
_cell.angle_alpha   90.00
_cell.angle_beta   90.00
_cell.angle_gamma   90.00
#
_symmetry.space_group_name_H-M   'P 1'
#
loop_
_entity.id
_entity.type
_entity.pdbx_description
1 polymer ?
#
loop_
_entity_poly.entity_id
_entity_poly.type
_entity_poly.pdbx_seq_one_letter_code
_entity_poly.pdbx_strand_id
1 'polypeptide(L)'
;MKRAPLVWGGAVAAVAAAGAGLLALVIGATATPEAHVERYLQALAADDLVTASRLAGLPEGSPTPVGDAGEPAVLAVLGRIERGDDRVAIIAEYGGPTDAATVILTLAPAEPLLGIIPQWSFTTPPVRSLEVGVDQHDEFLINDERLAAAAAGETARVTGFVPARLEIGIADPYVDGRSVSVRLTGAAPRVVVLEAEPTARLERGVLQEVEAFLADCVEQEVLQPAGCPFGRAIDDRVLGLPQWELVSDPVVSLTASSTPGTWEVRALAEVGLRVTVQRLFDGRISDVDTTLTATITGEVVMRDGMPRLTIAPPRS
;
A
#
# COMPACT_ATOMS: atom_id res chain seq x y z
N MET A 1 -39.66 45.94 58.63
CA MET A 1 -39.40 46.50 57.29
C MET A 1 -38.11 45.88 56.74
N LYS A 2 -38.19 44.90 55.83
CA LYS A 2 -37.02 44.32 55.14
C LYS A 2 -37.39 44.08 53.68
N ARG A 3 -37.14 45.07 52.81
CA ARG A 3 -37.22 44.95 51.35
C ARG A 3 -35.83 45.29 50.81
N ALA A 4 -34.93 44.30 50.74
CA ALA A 4 -33.58 44.52 50.18
C ALA A 4 -32.79 43.27 49.68
N PRO A 5 -33.38 42.09 49.38
CA PRO A 5 -32.61 41.05 48.65
C PRO A 5 -32.97 40.92 47.15
N LEU A 6 -34.13 41.40 46.70
CA LEU A 6 -34.61 41.14 45.32
C LEU A 6 -33.92 41.99 44.25
N VAL A 7 -33.53 43.22 44.57
CA VAL A 7 -32.92 44.17 43.61
C VAL A 7 -31.49 43.76 43.25
N TRP A 8 -30.76 43.15 44.19
CA TRP A 8 -29.39 42.71 43.97
C TRP A 8 -29.32 41.46 43.09
N GLY A 9 -30.25 40.51 43.26
CA GLY A 9 -30.37 39.34 42.37
C GLY A 9 -30.71 39.71 40.93
N GLY A 10 -31.60 40.70 40.74
CA GLY A 10 -31.94 41.21 39.39
C GLY A 10 -30.78 41.93 38.71
N ALA A 11 -30.01 42.74 39.45
CA ALA A 11 -28.84 43.43 38.91
C ALA A 11 -27.72 42.45 38.53
N VAL A 12 -27.43 41.45 39.37
CA VAL A 12 -26.44 40.40 39.07
C VAL A 12 -26.89 39.57 37.85
N ALA A 13 -28.17 39.20 37.77
CA ALA A 13 -28.71 38.49 36.61
C ALA A 13 -28.63 39.33 35.32
N ALA A 14 -28.91 40.64 35.39
CA ALA A 14 -28.81 41.54 34.24
C ALA A 14 -27.36 41.72 33.76
N VAL A 15 -26.40 41.84 34.68
CA VAL A 15 -24.96 41.91 34.35
C VAL A 15 -24.47 40.58 33.77
N ALA A 16 -24.90 39.44 34.32
CA ALA A 16 -24.57 38.13 33.77
C ALA A 16 -25.17 37.92 32.37
N ALA A 17 -26.42 38.34 32.15
CA ALA A 17 -27.06 38.27 30.84
C ALA A 17 -26.39 39.21 29.81
N ALA A 18 -26.02 40.43 30.22
CA ALA A 18 -25.27 41.35 29.38
C ALA A 18 -23.88 40.82 29.03
N GLY A 19 -23.18 40.21 30.01
CA GLY A 19 -21.90 39.55 29.80
C GLY A 19 -22.00 38.35 28.85
N ALA A 20 -23.02 37.51 29.03
CA ALA A 20 -23.31 36.39 28.14
C ALA A 20 -23.67 36.86 26.72
N GLY A 21 -24.44 37.94 26.58
CA GLY A 21 -24.76 38.56 25.29
C GLY A 21 -23.53 39.14 24.60
N LEU A 22 -22.67 39.84 25.33
CA LEU A 22 -21.41 40.38 24.79
C LEU A 22 -20.48 39.25 24.34
N LEU A 23 -20.38 38.18 25.13
CA LEU A 23 -19.61 36.99 24.79
C LEU A 23 -20.18 36.29 23.54
N ALA A 24 -21.50 36.15 23.44
CA ALA A 24 -22.15 35.57 22.26
C ALA A 24 -21.92 36.41 21.00
N LEU A 25 -21.89 37.75 21.11
CA LEU A 25 -21.56 38.64 19.99
C LEU A 25 -20.11 38.48 19.54
N VAL A 26 -19.17 38.37 20.48
CA VAL A 26 -17.75 38.14 20.17
C VAL A 26 -17.56 36.77 19.52
N ILE A 27 -18.17 35.72 20.06
CA ILE A 27 -18.12 34.37 19.48
C ILE A 27 -18.77 34.36 18.09
N GLY A 28 -19.93 34.99 17.93
CA GLY A 28 -20.63 35.10 16.66
C GLY A 28 -19.81 35.83 15.59
N ALA A 29 -19.03 36.85 15.96
CA ALA A 29 -18.12 37.53 15.05
C ALA A 29 -16.96 36.62 14.58
N THR A 30 -16.58 35.62 15.37
CA THR A 30 -15.55 34.62 15.02
C THR A 30 -16.12 33.34 14.39
N ALA A 31 -17.46 33.21 14.34
CA ALA A 31 -18.15 32.07 13.76
C ALA A 31 -18.29 32.22 12.23
N THR A 32 -17.16 32.44 11.55
CA THR A 32 -17.08 32.63 10.10
C THR A 32 -16.83 31.29 9.40
N PRO A 33 -17.13 31.16 8.09
CA PRO A 33 -16.83 29.94 7.34
C PRO A 33 -15.33 29.67 7.25
N GLU A 34 -14.50 30.72 7.21
CA GLU A 34 -13.03 30.62 7.25
C GLU A 34 -12.56 29.97 8.54
N ALA A 35 -13.08 30.43 9.69
CA ALA A 35 -12.75 29.87 11.00
C ALA A 35 -13.20 28.40 11.13
N HIS A 36 -14.31 28.01 10.48
CA HIS A 36 -14.72 26.60 10.42
C HIS A 36 -13.73 25.74 9.65
N VAL A 37 -13.31 26.21 8.48
CA VAL A 37 -12.30 25.54 7.65
C VAL A 37 -10.96 25.44 8.37
N GLU A 38 -10.52 26.53 9.01
CA GLU A 38 -9.27 26.57 9.76
C GLU A 38 -9.29 25.55 10.91
N ARG A 39 -10.36 25.50 11.70
CA ARG A 39 -10.50 24.49 12.77
C ARG A 39 -10.49 23.06 12.23
N TYR A 40 -11.14 22.82 11.08
CA TYR A 40 -11.13 21.50 10.44
C TYR A 40 -9.72 21.10 10.00
N LEU A 41 -9.01 21.99 9.31
CA LEU A 41 -7.65 21.74 8.85
C LEU A 41 -6.65 21.64 10.01
N GLN A 42 -6.81 22.43 11.07
CA GLN A 42 -6.01 22.31 12.29
C GLN A 42 -6.25 20.96 13.00
N ALA A 43 -7.50 20.50 13.09
CA ALA A 43 -7.80 19.18 13.64
C ALA A 43 -7.14 18.08 12.81
N LEU A 44 -7.20 18.17 11.47
CA LEU A 44 -6.51 17.23 10.59
C LEU A 44 -4.98 17.29 10.76
N ALA A 45 -4.39 18.49 10.87
CA ALA A 45 -2.96 18.64 11.06
C ALA A 45 -2.45 18.15 12.42
N ALA A 46 -3.30 18.22 13.45
CA ALA A 46 -3.02 17.70 14.79
C ALA A 46 -3.34 16.20 14.93
N ASP A 47 -3.73 15.52 13.85
CA ASP A 47 -4.21 14.14 13.83
C ASP A 47 -5.39 13.87 14.79
N ASP A 48 -6.19 14.91 15.10
CA ASP A 48 -7.44 14.80 15.86
C ASP A 48 -8.58 14.42 14.91
N LEU A 49 -8.56 13.16 14.46
CA LEU A 49 -9.50 12.62 13.48
C LEU A 49 -10.95 12.60 13.98
N VAL A 50 -11.16 12.56 15.30
CA VAL A 50 -12.48 12.62 15.93
C VAL A 50 -13.07 14.02 15.78
N THR A 51 -12.28 15.06 16.08
CA THR A 51 -12.71 16.45 15.86
C THR A 51 -12.86 16.75 14.37
N ALA A 52 -11.94 16.27 13.53
CA ALA A 52 -12.03 16.43 12.08
C ALA A 52 -13.32 15.79 11.52
N SER A 53 -13.68 14.57 11.96
CA SER A 53 -14.92 13.88 11.57
C SER A 53 -16.18 14.70 11.89
N ARG A 54 -16.23 15.25 13.11
CA ARG A 54 -17.35 16.07 13.56
C ARG A 54 -17.46 17.39 12.79
N LEU A 55 -16.34 18.08 12.57
CA LEU A 55 -16.31 19.32 11.79
C LEU A 55 -16.61 19.08 10.30
N ALA A 56 -16.23 17.92 9.77
CA ALA A 56 -16.57 17.44 8.44
C ALA A 56 -18.08 17.14 8.27
N GLY A 57 -18.82 17.04 9.37
CA GLY A 57 -20.25 16.71 9.36
C GLY A 57 -20.53 15.23 9.09
N LEU A 58 -19.60 14.34 9.46
CA LEU A 58 -19.81 12.90 9.33
C LEU A 58 -20.83 12.40 10.37
N PRO A 59 -21.71 11.44 10.01
CA PRO A 59 -22.64 10.84 10.97
C PRO A 59 -21.92 10.19 12.14
N GLU A 60 -22.49 10.29 13.34
CA GLU A 60 -21.96 9.57 14.50
C GLU A 60 -21.92 8.05 14.23
N GLY A 61 -20.80 7.42 14.57
CA GLY A 61 -20.59 5.98 14.37
C GLY A 61 -20.16 5.58 12.96
N SER A 62 -19.97 6.51 12.01
CA SER A 62 -19.34 6.19 10.73
C SER A 62 -17.86 5.79 10.93
N PRO A 63 -17.30 4.89 10.10
CA PRO A 63 -15.86 4.62 10.09
C PRO A 63 -15.06 5.92 9.97
N THR A 64 -14.01 6.06 10.78
CA THR A 64 -13.16 7.26 10.76
C THR A 64 -12.30 7.24 9.50
N PRO A 65 -12.36 8.28 8.65
CA PRO A 65 -11.45 8.39 7.51
C PRO A 65 -9.99 8.49 7.93
N VAL A 66 -9.10 8.02 7.07
CA VAL A 66 -7.65 8.12 7.23
C VAL A 66 -7.20 9.59 7.28
N GLY A 67 -6.27 9.87 8.19
CA GLY A 67 -5.62 11.17 8.38
C GLY A 67 -4.52 11.49 7.34
N ASP A 68 -3.78 12.56 7.60
CA ASP A 68 -2.65 12.97 6.75
C ASP A 68 -1.35 12.35 7.25
N ALA A 69 -0.57 11.75 6.35
CA ALA A 69 0.75 11.23 6.69
C ALA A 69 1.77 12.36 6.91
N GLY A 70 2.67 12.19 7.89
CA GLY A 70 3.80 13.10 8.13
C GLY A 70 3.44 14.30 9.01
N GLU A 71 4.07 15.46 8.75
CA GLU A 71 3.90 16.69 9.53
C GLU A 71 3.19 17.79 8.71
N PRO A 72 1.88 17.68 8.47
CA PRO A 72 1.12 18.70 7.75
C PRO A 72 0.93 19.97 8.59
N ALA A 73 0.71 21.09 7.91
CA ALA A 73 0.31 22.35 8.54
C ALA A 73 -0.75 23.08 7.72
N VAL A 74 -1.50 23.94 8.40
CA VAL A 74 -2.32 24.97 7.73
C VAL A 74 -1.40 26.12 7.36
N LEU A 75 -1.23 26.37 6.07
CA LEU A 75 -0.28 27.37 5.57
C LEU A 75 -0.95 28.74 5.41
N ALA A 76 -2.14 28.78 4.80
CA ALA A 76 -2.91 30.01 4.64
C ALA A 76 -4.38 29.74 4.32
N VAL A 77 -5.27 30.66 4.72
CA VAL A 77 -6.60 30.80 4.12
C VAL A 77 -6.50 31.91 3.07
N LEU A 78 -6.53 31.51 1.80
CA LEU A 78 -6.20 32.37 0.66
C LEU A 78 -7.36 33.27 0.25
N GLY A 79 -8.61 32.84 0.46
CA GLY A 79 -9.76 33.67 0.14
C GLY A 79 -11.10 32.98 0.20
N ARG A 80 -12.12 33.77 -0.12
CA ARG A 80 -13.53 33.43 -0.08
C ARG A 80 -14.20 33.79 -1.40
N ILE A 81 -15.01 32.87 -1.94
CA ILE A 81 -15.82 33.07 -3.13
C ILE A 81 -17.28 32.79 -2.78
N GLU A 82 -18.15 33.77 -3.02
CA GLU A 82 -19.60 33.59 -2.94
C GLU A 82 -20.08 32.73 -4.12
N ARG A 83 -20.78 31.62 -3.85
CA ARG A 83 -21.24 30.65 -4.86
C ARG A 83 -22.72 30.78 -5.24
N GLY A 84 -23.47 31.69 -4.59
CA GLY A 84 -24.94 31.78 -4.68
C GLY A 84 -25.64 30.79 -3.73
N ASP A 85 -26.95 30.95 -3.51
CA ASP A 85 -27.77 30.13 -2.60
C ASP A 85 -27.22 30.02 -1.16
N ASP A 86 -26.72 31.14 -0.62
CA ASP A 86 -26.05 31.24 0.69
C ASP A 86 -24.82 30.32 0.85
N ARG A 87 -24.24 29.83 -0.26
CA ARG A 87 -23.03 29.00 -0.23
C ARG A 87 -21.78 29.82 -0.41
N VAL A 88 -20.75 29.42 0.34
CA VAL A 88 -19.44 30.06 0.33
C VAL A 88 -18.37 29.00 0.05
N ALA A 89 -17.48 29.28 -0.90
CA ALA A 89 -16.29 28.47 -1.13
C ALA A 89 -15.07 29.14 -0.48
N ILE A 90 -14.39 28.42 0.40
CA ILE A 90 -13.15 28.85 1.05
C ILE A 90 -11.99 28.16 0.35
N ILE A 91 -10.99 28.97 -0.03
CA ILE A 91 -9.75 28.51 -0.62
C ILE A 91 -8.70 28.52 0.48
N ALA A 92 -8.08 27.38 0.74
CA ALA A 92 -7.02 27.24 1.73
C ALA A 92 -5.82 26.51 1.14
N GLU A 93 -4.65 26.76 1.72
CA GLU A 93 -3.41 26.07 1.43
C GLU A 93 -3.04 25.22 2.65
N TYR A 94 -2.80 23.93 2.41
CA TYR A 94 -2.59 22.93 3.43
C TYR A 94 -1.58 21.89 2.98
N GLY A 95 -0.73 21.42 3.89
CA GLY A 95 0.23 20.34 3.65
C GLY A 95 1.56 20.61 4.34
N GLY A 96 2.55 19.76 4.05
CA GLY A 96 3.90 19.95 4.53
C GLY A 96 4.74 20.86 3.62
N PRO A 97 6.01 21.10 3.96
CA PRO A 97 6.91 22.00 3.22
C PRO A 97 7.11 21.65 1.74
N THR A 98 6.98 20.37 1.38
CA THR A 98 7.29 19.86 0.03
C THR A 98 6.06 19.42 -0.76
N ASP A 99 4.87 19.45 -0.16
CA ASP A 99 3.67 18.86 -0.73
C ASP A 99 2.38 19.64 -0.43
N ALA A 100 2.54 20.94 -0.13
CA ALA A 100 1.43 21.87 0.02
C ALA A 100 0.48 21.81 -1.19
N ALA A 101 -0.82 21.80 -0.91
CA ALA A 101 -1.85 21.84 -1.93
C ALA A 101 -2.92 22.87 -1.60
N THR A 102 -3.45 23.48 -2.65
CA THR A 102 -4.65 24.31 -2.55
C THR A 102 -5.90 23.44 -2.54
N VAL A 103 -6.76 23.66 -1.55
CA VAL A 103 -8.05 22.99 -1.41
C VAL A 103 -9.18 24.03 -1.46
N ILE A 104 -10.30 23.64 -2.06
CA ILE A 104 -11.51 24.44 -2.13
C ILE A 104 -12.61 23.70 -1.39
N LEU A 105 -13.09 24.28 -0.30
CA LEU A 105 -14.12 23.68 0.56
C LEU A 105 -15.38 24.54 0.49
N THR A 106 -16.53 23.93 0.22
CA THR A 106 -17.80 24.65 0.11
C THR A 106 -18.65 24.44 1.35
N LEU A 107 -19.15 25.55 1.91
CA LEU A 107 -19.93 25.59 3.13
C LEU A 107 -21.28 26.27 2.89
N ALA A 108 -22.24 25.98 3.75
CA ALA A 108 -23.51 26.67 3.88
C ALA A 108 -23.80 26.97 5.36
N PRO A 109 -24.68 27.96 5.65
CA PRO A 109 -25.18 28.19 7.00
C PRO A 109 -25.83 26.93 7.57
N ALA A 110 -25.48 26.60 8.81
CA ALA A 110 -26.09 25.54 9.59
C ALA A 110 -27.00 26.12 10.68
N GLU A 111 -27.70 25.24 11.41
CA GLU A 111 -28.59 25.66 12.49
C GLU A 111 -27.80 26.45 13.56
N PRO A 112 -28.21 27.70 13.89
CA PRO A 112 -27.48 28.52 14.84
C PRO A 112 -27.44 27.90 16.24
N LEU A 113 -26.27 27.89 16.86
CA LEU A 113 -26.13 27.46 18.24
C LEU A 113 -26.87 28.44 19.17
N LEU A 114 -27.72 27.91 20.05
CA LEU A 114 -28.61 28.70 20.92
C LEU A 114 -29.52 29.68 20.16
N GLY A 115 -29.75 29.45 18.86
CA GLY A 115 -30.59 30.30 18.01
C GLY A 115 -29.98 31.67 17.64
N ILE A 116 -28.78 31.99 18.11
CA ILE A 116 -28.16 33.32 17.90
C ILE A 116 -26.71 33.27 17.42
N ILE A 117 -26.00 32.15 17.62
CA ILE A 117 -24.60 32.03 17.23
C ILE A 117 -24.58 31.39 15.84
N PRO A 118 -24.13 32.10 14.78
CA PRO A 118 -24.05 31.55 13.43
C PRO A 118 -23.24 30.25 13.42
N GLN A 119 -23.65 29.29 12.60
CA GLN A 119 -22.92 28.03 12.39
C GLN A 119 -22.75 27.79 10.90
N TRP A 120 -21.71 27.03 10.55
CA TRP A 120 -21.40 26.65 9.18
C TRP A 120 -21.18 25.14 9.13
N SER A 121 -21.57 24.54 8.02
CA SER A 121 -21.29 23.14 7.73
C SER A 121 -20.84 22.99 6.29
N PHE A 122 -20.04 21.97 6.02
CA PHE A 122 -19.69 21.64 4.64
C PHE A 122 -20.93 21.16 3.88
N THR A 123 -21.13 21.66 2.67
CA THR A 123 -22.25 21.20 1.81
C THR A 123 -22.05 19.75 1.35
N THR A 124 -20.80 19.30 1.35
CA THR A 124 -20.40 17.92 1.08
C THR A 124 -19.25 17.60 2.01
N PRO A 125 -19.31 16.51 2.80
CA PRO A 125 -18.24 16.18 3.72
C PRO A 125 -16.88 16.11 2.99
N PRO A 126 -15.82 16.76 3.53
CA PRO A 126 -14.48 16.78 2.93
C PRO A 126 -13.77 15.44 3.14
N VAL A 127 -14.30 14.40 2.52
CA VAL A 127 -13.72 13.05 2.50
C VAL A 127 -13.69 12.54 1.07
N ARG A 128 -12.73 11.68 0.78
CA ARG A 128 -12.59 11.07 -0.53
C ARG A 128 -12.19 9.61 -0.40
N SER A 129 -12.83 8.76 -1.20
CA SER A 129 -12.47 7.35 -1.32
C SER A 129 -11.52 7.12 -2.50
N LEU A 130 -10.58 6.21 -2.28
CA LEU A 130 -9.60 5.70 -3.22
C LEU A 130 -9.68 4.16 -3.22
N GLU A 131 -9.60 3.54 -4.38
CA GLU A 131 -9.39 2.10 -4.49
C GLU A 131 -7.88 1.85 -4.52
N VAL A 132 -7.36 1.08 -3.58
CA VAL A 132 -5.92 0.79 -3.44
C VAL A 132 -5.70 -0.71 -3.55
N GLY A 133 -4.69 -1.12 -4.32
CA GLY A 133 -4.30 -2.52 -4.41
C GLY A 133 -2.84 -2.70 -4.78
N VAL A 134 -2.41 -3.94 -4.86
CA VAL A 134 -1.08 -4.37 -5.30
C VAL A 134 -1.30 -5.47 -6.34
N ASP A 135 -0.57 -5.44 -7.45
CA ASP A 135 -0.80 -6.36 -8.57
C ASP A 135 -0.52 -7.84 -8.23
N GLN A 136 0.54 -8.12 -7.46
CA GLN A 136 0.95 -9.48 -7.06
C GLN A 136 0.85 -9.75 -5.56
N HIS A 137 0.12 -8.90 -4.82
CA HIS A 137 -0.07 -9.04 -3.38
C HIS A 137 -1.47 -8.55 -2.97
N ASP A 138 -1.96 -8.97 -1.80
CA ASP A 138 -3.26 -8.54 -1.25
C ASP A 138 -3.12 -7.55 -0.09
N GLU A 139 -2.06 -7.64 0.71
CA GLU A 139 -1.74 -6.67 1.76
C GLU A 139 -0.97 -5.44 1.25
N PHE A 140 -1.27 -4.28 1.82
CA PHE A 140 -0.57 -3.02 1.61
C PHE A 140 -0.62 -2.16 2.87
N LEU A 141 0.19 -1.09 2.90
CA LEU A 141 0.18 -0.07 3.94
C LEU A 141 -0.50 1.19 3.45
N ILE A 142 -1.26 1.83 4.35
CA ILE A 142 -1.70 3.23 4.24
C ILE A 142 -1.26 3.95 5.50
N ASN A 143 -0.38 4.94 5.40
CA ASN A 143 0.14 5.70 6.54
C ASN A 143 0.64 4.78 7.67
N ASP A 144 1.40 3.74 7.29
CA ASP A 144 1.90 2.67 8.17
C ASP A 144 0.85 1.70 8.75
N GLU A 145 -0.45 1.93 8.49
CA GLU A 145 -1.51 0.99 8.84
C GLU A 145 -1.65 -0.11 7.79
N ARG A 146 -1.65 -1.37 8.25
CA ARG A 146 -1.79 -2.53 7.37
C ARG A 146 -3.26 -2.76 7.02
N LEU A 147 -3.52 -2.83 5.72
CA LEU A 147 -4.81 -3.16 5.13
C LEU A 147 -4.64 -4.27 4.10
N ALA A 148 -5.74 -4.92 3.75
CA ALA A 148 -5.74 -5.98 2.74
C ALA A 148 -6.93 -5.86 1.80
N ALA A 149 -6.70 -6.16 0.53
CA ALA A 149 -7.73 -6.48 -0.44
C ALA A 149 -8.30 -7.89 -0.20
N ALA A 150 -9.37 -8.24 -0.90
CA ALA A 150 -9.97 -9.58 -0.77
C ALA A 150 -9.09 -10.69 -1.36
N ALA A 151 -8.27 -10.35 -2.36
CA ALA A 151 -7.31 -11.23 -3.01
C ALA A 151 -6.19 -10.41 -3.68
N ALA A 152 -5.10 -11.08 -4.08
CA ALA A 152 -4.01 -10.45 -4.79
C ALA A 152 -4.49 -9.86 -6.12
N GLY A 153 -3.99 -8.67 -6.50
CA GLY A 153 -4.41 -7.97 -7.71
C GLY A 153 -5.77 -7.29 -7.62
N GLU A 154 -6.52 -7.49 -6.53
CA GLU A 154 -7.75 -6.75 -6.26
C GLU A 154 -7.47 -5.45 -5.49
N THR A 155 -8.48 -4.58 -5.43
CA THR A 155 -8.40 -3.31 -4.71
C THR A 155 -9.32 -3.32 -3.48
N ALA A 156 -8.88 -2.66 -2.41
CA ALA A 156 -9.71 -2.30 -1.28
C ALA A 156 -9.99 -0.80 -1.25
N ARG A 157 -11.20 -0.45 -0.80
CA ARG A 157 -11.62 0.94 -0.66
C ARG A 157 -11.07 1.55 0.62
N VAL A 158 -10.34 2.64 0.47
CA VAL A 158 -9.81 3.46 1.57
C VAL A 158 -10.45 4.84 1.48
N THR A 159 -10.99 5.35 2.59
CA THR A 159 -11.54 6.70 2.66
C THR A 159 -10.64 7.55 3.55
N GLY A 160 -10.17 8.69 3.02
CA GLY A 160 -9.38 9.66 3.76
C GLY A 160 -10.01 11.04 3.78
N PHE A 161 -9.54 11.89 4.68
CA PHE A 161 -9.93 13.30 4.73
C PHE A 161 -9.38 14.09 3.55
N VAL A 162 -10.05 15.18 3.18
CA VAL A 162 -9.57 16.11 2.15
C VAL A 162 -9.00 17.36 2.84
N PRO A 163 -7.73 17.76 2.61
CA PRO A 163 -6.84 17.28 1.56
C PRO A 163 -5.72 16.37 2.08
N ALA A 164 -6.01 15.35 2.89
CA ALA A 164 -5.00 14.49 3.51
C ALA A 164 -4.07 13.83 2.47
N ARG A 165 -2.79 13.69 2.79
CA ARG A 165 -1.83 12.85 2.06
C ARG A 165 -1.89 11.42 2.58
N LEU A 166 -2.04 10.48 1.66
CA LEU A 166 -1.90 9.05 1.90
C LEU A 166 -0.53 8.58 1.41
N GLU A 167 0.23 7.92 2.27
CA GLU A 167 1.42 7.17 1.88
C GLU A 167 1.05 5.71 1.72
N ILE A 168 1.19 5.20 0.49
CA ILE A 168 0.79 3.86 0.10
C ILE A 168 2.04 3.04 -0.17
N GLY A 169 2.18 1.90 0.50
CA GLY A 169 3.36 1.03 0.38
C GLY A 169 3.02 -0.45 0.46
N ILE A 170 4.03 -1.29 0.29
CA ILE A 170 3.96 -2.73 0.53
C ILE A 170 4.81 -3.02 1.78
N ALA A 171 4.32 -3.86 2.69
CA ALA A 171 5.09 -4.26 3.88
C ALA A 171 5.06 -5.76 4.09
N ASP A 172 5.69 -6.45 3.16
CA ASP A 172 5.90 -7.89 3.17
C ASP A 172 7.42 -8.20 3.09
N PRO A 173 7.94 -9.23 3.79
CA PRO A 173 9.36 -9.56 3.74
C PRO A 173 9.80 -10.24 2.44
N TYR A 174 8.88 -10.70 1.60
CA TYR A 174 9.14 -11.40 0.34
C TYR A 174 8.86 -10.53 -0.89
N VAL A 175 7.92 -9.60 -0.78
CA VAL A 175 7.54 -8.68 -1.86
C VAL A 175 7.71 -7.24 -1.43
N ASP A 176 8.29 -6.43 -2.29
CA ASP A 176 8.47 -4.98 -2.09
C ASP A 176 7.94 -4.22 -3.31
N GLY A 177 7.95 -2.89 -3.28
CA GLY A 177 7.56 -2.07 -4.42
C GLY A 177 7.69 -0.60 -4.11
N ARG A 178 7.65 0.21 -5.17
CA ARG A 178 7.77 1.67 -5.02
C ARG A 178 6.54 2.23 -4.31
N SER A 179 6.75 2.85 -3.15
CA SER A 179 5.72 3.58 -2.43
C SER A 179 5.19 4.76 -3.24
N VAL A 180 3.90 5.06 -3.08
CA VAL A 180 3.20 6.13 -3.78
C VAL A 180 2.54 7.06 -2.77
N SER A 181 2.85 8.36 -2.89
CA SER A 181 2.23 9.42 -2.11
C SER A 181 1.09 10.05 -2.90
N VAL A 182 -0.11 10.13 -2.31
CA VAL A 182 -1.29 10.75 -2.94
C VAL A 182 -1.95 11.75 -2.01
N ARG A 183 -1.99 13.02 -2.42
CA ARG A 183 -2.78 14.05 -1.73
C ARG A 183 -4.23 14.06 -2.23
N LEU A 184 -5.17 13.83 -1.31
CA LEU A 184 -6.60 13.72 -1.60
C LEU A 184 -7.24 15.07 -1.92
N THR A 185 -6.95 15.60 -3.10
CA THR A 185 -7.63 16.79 -3.66
C THR A 185 -8.66 16.39 -4.70
N GLY A 186 -9.33 17.34 -5.37
CA GLY A 186 -10.21 17.03 -6.51
C GLY A 186 -9.50 16.36 -7.69
N ALA A 187 -8.18 16.56 -7.83
CA ALA A 187 -7.38 16.04 -8.93
C ALA A 187 -6.74 14.67 -8.64
N ALA A 188 -6.82 14.17 -7.40
CA ALA A 188 -6.23 12.88 -7.04
C ALA A 188 -6.78 11.74 -7.92
N PRO A 189 -6.03 10.65 -8.14
CA PRO A 189 -6.54 9.47 -8.82
C PRO A 189 -7.72 8.83 -8.07
N ARG A 190 -8.49 7.98 -8.75
CA ARG A 190 -9.55 7.17 -8.13
C ARG A 190 -9.08 5.77 -7.75
N VAL A 191 -8.05 5.29 -8.42
CA VAL A 191 -7.47 3.96 -8.25
C VAL A 191 -5.95 4.12 -8.20
N VAL A 192 -5.31 3.45 -7.25
CA VAL A 192 -3.85 3.32 -7.17
C VAL A 192 -3.53 1.84 -7.04
N VAL A 193 -2.73 1.32 -7.96
CA VAL A 193 -2.22 -0.06 -7.90
C VAL A 193 -0.70 0.03 -7.84
N LEU A 194 -0.12 -0.58 -6.82
CA LEU A 194 1.33 -0.70 -6.69
C LEU A 194 1.80 -1.91 -7.49
N GLU A 195 2.97 -1.74 -8.11
CA GLU A 195 3.69 -2.83 -8.79
C GLU A 195 4.59 -3.49 -7.75
N ALA A 196 4.33 -4.76 -7.48
CA ALA A 196 5.13 -5.59 -6.61
C ALA A 196 6.38 -6.10 -7.35
N GLU A 197 7.48 -6.20 -6.63
CA GLU A 197 8.76 -6.74 -7.06
C GLU A 197 9.24 -7.79 -6.04
N PRO A 198 9.90 -8.87 -6.50
CA PRO A 198 10.42 -9.88 -5.60
C PRO A 198 11.62 -9.31 -4.82
N THR A 199 11.65 -9.54 -3.52
CA THR A 199 12.81 -9.16 -2.70
C THR A 199 13.95 -10.16 -2.85
N ALA A 200 15.17 -9.73 -2.49
CA ALA A 200 16.32 -10.62 -2.33
C ALA A 200 16.09 -11.74 -1.29
N ARG A 201 15.11 -11.62 -0.39
CA ARG A 201 14.74 -12.71 0.52
C ARG A 201 13.96 -13.79 -0.21
N LEU A 202 12.99 -13.40 -1.04
CA LEU A 202 12.23 -14.32 -1.87
C LEU A 202 13.13 -15.04 -2.87
N GLU A 203 13.98 -14.28 -3.58
CA GLU A 203 14.93 -14.83 -4.55
C GLU A 203 15.87 -15.87 -3.92
N ARG A 204 16.42 -15.58 -2.74
CA ARG A 204 17.28 -16.54 -2.02
C ARG A 204 16.54 -17.79 -1.58
N GLY A 205 15.28 -17.66 -1.15
CA GLY A 205 14.45 -18.82 -0.81
C GLY A 205 14.24 -19.73 -2.01
N VAL A 206 13.90 -19.14 -3.17
CA VAL A 206 13.72 -19.89 -4.42
C VAL A 206 15.04 -20.51 -4.89
N LEU A 207 16.15 -19.78 -4.78
CA LEU A 207 17.48 -20.30 -5.12
C LEU A 207 17.83 -21.56 -4.32
N GLN A 208 17.62 -21.55 -3.00
CA GLN A 208 17.92 -22.71 -2.16
C GLN A 208 17.10 -23.95 -2.54
N GLU A 209 15.81 -23.77 -2.87
CA GLU A 209 14.96 -24.87 -3.32
C GLU A 209 15.39 -25.41 -4.69
N VAL A 210 15.82 -24.53 -5.61
CA VAL A 210 16.36 -24.94 -6.93
C VAL A 210 17.69 -25.68 -6.77
N GLU A 211 18.58 -25.20 -5.89
CA GLU A 211 19.85 -25.88 -5.59
C GLU A 211 19.62 -27.27 -4.99
N ALA A 212 18.70 -27.40 -4.04
CA ALA A 212 18.34 -28.68 -3.45
C ALA A 212 17.79 -29.66 -4.50
N PHE A 213 16.89 -29.20 -5.37
CA PHE A 213 16.36 -29.99 -6.48
C PHE A 213 17.47 -30.46 -7.45
N LEU A 214 18.42 -29.58 -7.79
CA LEU A 214 19.52 -29.92 -8.67
C LEU A 214 20.54 -30.85 -7.99
N ALA A 215 20.75 -30.72 -6.68
CA ALA A 215 21.58 -31.62 -5.89
C ALA A 215 21.05 -33.07 -6.00
N ASP A 216 19.76 -33.27 -5.76
CA ASP A 216 19.10 -34.59 -5.93
C ASP A 216 19.26 -35.14 -7.35
N CYS A 217 19.30 -34.26 -8.35
CA CYS A 217 19.50 -34.65 -9.74
C CYS A 217 20.93 -35.10 -10.05
N VAL A 218 21.95 -34.41 -9.55
CA VAL A 218 23.35 -34.76 -9.82
C VAL A 218 23.83 -35.97 -9.01
N GLU A 219 23.12 -36.34 -7.94
CA GLU A 219 23.35 -37.60 -7.22
C GLU A 219 22.94 -38.85 -8.01
N GLN A 220 22.13 -38.71 -9.07
CA GLN A 220 21.68 -39.85 -9.87
C GLN A 220 22.75 -40.32 -10.84
N GLU A 221 23.32 -41.49 -10.58
CA GLU A 221 24.37 -42.12 -11.39
C GLU A 221 23.85 -42.80 -12.68
N VAL A 222 23.00 -42.10 -13.45
CA VAL A 222 22.46 -42.55 -14.75
C VAL A 222 22.59 -41.47 -15.82
N LEU A 223 22.68 -41.87 -17.10
CA LEU A 223 22.83 -40.91 -18.21
C LEU A 223 21.61 -40.02 -18.46
N GLN A 224 20.43 -40.45 -17.98
CA GLN A 224 19.18 -39.69 -18.05
C GLN A 224 18.51 -39.74 -16.67
N PRO A 225 18.94 -38.87 -15.74
CA PRO A 225 18.33 -38.79 -14.42
C PRO A 225 16.83 -38.54 -14.49
N ALA A 226 16.05 -39.31 -13.72
CA ALA A 226 14.60 -39.23 -13.75
C ALA A 226 14.15 -37.94 -13.07
N GLY A 227 13.24 -37.21 -13.74
CA GLY A 227 12.69 -35.95 -13.21
C GLY A 227 13.64 -34.76 -13.32
N CYS A 228 14.79 -34.91 -13.98
CA CYS A 228 15.80 -33.86 -14.07
C CYS A 228 15.79 -33.12 -15.42
N PRO A 229 16.15 -31.84 -15.42
CA PRO A 229 16.13 -30.97 -16.61
C PRO A 229 17.34 -31.18 -17.54
N PHE A 230 18.08 -32.28 -17.39
CA PHE A 230 19.26 -32.60 -18.17
C PHE A 230 19.41 -34.12 -18.34
N GLY A 231 20.17 -34.50 -19.36
CA GLY A 231 20.51 -35.89 -19.66
C GLY A 231 21.29 -35.96 -20.96
N ARG A 232 22.01 -37.06 -21.19
CA ARG A 232 22.77 -37.28 -22.41
C ARG A 232 22.58 -38.68 -22.93
N ALA A 233 22.10 -38.80 -24.17
CA ALA A 233 22.16 -40.06 -24.89
C ALA A 233 23.59 -40.33 -25.38
N ILE A 234 24.07 -41.55 -25.17
CA ILE A 234 25.36 -42.03 -25.65
C ILE A 234 25.10 -43.36 -26.37
N ASP A 235 25.47 -43.43 -27.65
CA ASP A 235 25.30 -44.64 -28.47
C ASP A 235 26.37 -45.70 -28.18
N ASP A 236 27.52 -45.27 -27.65
CA ASP A 236 28.63 -46.14 -27.27
C ASP A 236 28.38 -46.88 -25.96
N ARG A 237 29.14 -47.96 -25.72
CA ARG A 237 29.02 -48.72 -24.48
C ARG A 237 29.57 -47.91 -23.30
N VAL A 238 28.72 -47.57 -22.35
CA VAL A 238 29.13 -46.94 -21.09
C VAL A 238 29.95 -47.91 -20.23
N LEU A 239 31.09 -47.44 -19.75
CA LEU A 239 31.96 -48.14 -18.81
C LEU A 239 31.92 -47.41 -17.46
N GLY A 240 31.46 -48.09 -16.41
CA GLY A 240 31.29 -47.49 -15.09
C GLY A 240 29.99 -46.70 -14.97
N LEU A 241 29.93 -45.84 -13.95
CA LEU A 241 28.78 -45.02 -13.63
C LEU A 241 29.03 -43.57 -14.07
N PRO A 242 28.09 -42.91 -14.76
CA PRO A 242 28.21 -41.50 -15.07
C PRO A 242 28.24 -40.67 -13.79
N GLN A 243 29.05 -39.61 -13.79
CA GLN A 243 29.18 -38.68 -12.68
C GLN A 243 28.66 -37.32 -13.13
N TRP A 244 27.66 -36.80 -12.42
CA TRP A 244 27.11 -35.48 -12.64
C TRP A 244 27.59 -34.52 -11.56
N GLU A 245 27.78 -33.26 -11.92
CA GLU A 245 28.11 -32.21 -10.96
C GLU A 245 27.56 -30.85 -11.40
N LEU A 246 27.18 -30.02 -10.44
CA LEU A 246 26.89 -28.61 -10.70
C LEU A 246 28.23 -27.89 -10.94
N VAL A 247 28.34 -27.23 -12.09
CA VAL A 247 29.54 -26.47 -12.46
C VAL A 247 29.55 -25.08 -11.80
N SER A 248 28.36 -24.51 -11.64
CA SER A 248 28.16 -23.21 -11.00
C SER A 248 26.79 -23.14 -10.31
N ASP A 249 26.63 -22.18 -9.40
CA ASP A 249 25.35 -21.88 -8.79
C ASP A 249 24.32 -21.49 -9.86
N PRO A 250 23.06 -21.94 -9.73
CA PRO A 250 22.02 -21.62 -10.70
C PRO A 250 21.65 -20.14 -10.65
N VAL A 251 21.42 -19.54 -11.81
CA VAL A 251 20.93 -18.16 -11.93
C VAL A 251 19.41 -18.20 -11.95
N VAL A 252 18.77 -17.67 -10.91
CA VAL A 252 17.31 -17.60 -10.76
C VAL A 252 16.80 -16.22 -11.18
N SER A 253 15.69 -16.19 -11.91
CA SER A 253 14.90 -14.99 -12.20
C SER A 253 13.44 -15.24 -11.85
N LEU A 254 12.84 -14.28 -11.16
CA LEU A 254 11.41 -14.26 -10.82
C LEU A 254 10.72 -13.17 -11.63
N THR A 255 9.61 -13.51 -12.27
CA THR A 255 8.79 -12.55 -13.02
C THR A 255 7.33 -12.68 -12.62
N ALA A 256 6.64 -11.56 -12.49
CA ALA A 256 5.21 -11.52 -12.24
C ALA A 256 4.46 -12.33 -13.31
N SER A 257 3.59 -13.25 -12.89
CA SER A 257 2.77 -14.03 -13.83
C SER A 257 1.51 -13.26 -14.22
N SER A 258 0.76 -13.79 -15.19
CA SER A 258 -0.58 -13.26 -15.53
C SER A 258 -1.65 -13.55 -14.47
N THR A 259 -1.38 -14.45 -13.52
CA THR A 259 -2.26 -14.75 -12.39
C THR A 259 -1.78 -14.00 -11.15
N PRO A 260 -2.59 -13.09 -10.59
CA PRO A 260 -2.21 -12.35 -9.39
C PRO A 260 -1.79 -13.25 -8.21
N GLY A 261 -0.76 -12.82 -7.49
CA GLY A 261 -0.20 -13.56 -6.34
C GLY A 261 0.69 -14.74 -6.74
N THR A 262 1.02 -14.86 -8.03
CA THR A 262 1.85 -15.94 -8.57
C THR A 262 3.02 -15.38 -9.38
N TRP A 263 4.20 -15.91 -9.12
CA TRP A 263 5.45 -15.55 -9.78
C TRP A 263 5.93 -16.71 -10.63
N GLU A 264 6.31 -16.45 -11.88
CA GLU A 264 7.01 -17.41 -12.72
C GLU A 264 8.48 -17.48 -12.31
N VAL A 265 8.99 -18.71 -12.19
CA VAL A 265 10.39 -18.99 -11.89
C VAL A 265 11.05 -19.50 -13.15
N ARG A 266 12.21 -18.92 -13.45
CA ARG A 266 13.15 -19.48 -14.40
C ARG A 266 14.52 -19.56 -13.76
N ALA A 267 15.14 -20.74 -13.81
CA ALA A 267 16.52 -20.92 -13.39
C ALA A 267 17.34 -21.56 -14.49
N LEU A 268 18.59 -21.13 -14.61
CA LEU A 268 19.58 -21.69 -15.54
C LEU A 268 20.75 -22.21 -14.72
N ALA A 269 21.16 -23.45 -14.98
CA ALA A 269 22.31 -24.07 -14.32
C ALA A 269 23.21 -24.73 -15.34
N GLU A 270 24.51 -24.77 -15.06
CA GLU A 270 25.48 -25.54 -15.82
C GLU A 270 25.80 -26.84 -15.07
N VAL A 271 25.66 -27.98 -15.76
CA VAL A 271 25.84 -29.30 -15.19
C VAL A 271 26.88 -30.07 -16.01
N GLY A 272 27.92 -30.56 -15.35
CA GLY A 272 28.98 -31.37 -15.94
C GLY A 272 28.62 -32.85 -15.93
N LEU A 273 28.96 -33.57 -16.99
CA LEU A 273 28.91 -35.02 -17.08
C LEU A 273 30.30 -35.57 -17.37
N ARG A 274 30.76 -36.47 -16.51
CA ARG A 274 31.97 -37.27 -16.72
C ARG A 274 31.61 -38.74 -16.77
N VAL A 275 31.96 -39.41 -17.88
CA VAL A 275 31.70 -40.84 -18.07
C VAL A 275 32.71 -41.46 -19.05
N THR A 276 33.16 -42.68 -18.77
CA THR A 276 34.02 -43.43 -19.69
C THR A 276 33.17 -44.26 -20.65
N VAL A 277 33.53 -44.27 -21.93
CA VAL A 277 32.80 -45.00 -22.97
C VAL A 277 33.75 -45.85 -23.80
N GLN A 278 33.22 -46.96 -24.34
CA GLN A 278 33.88 -47.81 -25.32
C GLN A 278 33.12 -47.76 -26.64
N ARG A 279 33.81 -47.34 -27.69
CA ARG A 279 33.21 -47.25 -29.03
C ARG A 279 32.83 -48.62 -29.56
N LEU A 280 31.59 -48.75 -30.03
CA LEU A 280 31.08 -50.05 -30.49
C LEU A 280 31.74 -50.55 -31.78
N PHE A 281 32.22 -49.63 -32.64
CA PHE A 281 32.80 -49.98 -33.93
C PHE A 281 34.24 -50.50 -33.85
N ASP A 282 35.09 -49.89 -33.03
CA ASP A 282 36.53 -50.20 -32.97
C ASP A 282 37.07 -50.50 -31.57
N GLY A 283 36.20 -50.54 -30.56
CA GLY A 283 36.55 -50.93 -29.19
C GLY A 283 37.44 -49.94 -28.43
N ARG A 284 37.77 -48.76 -29.01
CA ARG A 284 38.58 -47.76 -28.29
C ARG A 284 37.83 -47.19 -27.10
N ILE A 285 38.56 -46.97 -26.02
CA ILE A 285 38.06 -46.39 -24.77
C ILE A 285 38.44 -44.90 -24.74
N SER A 286 37.50 -44.07 -24.33
CA SER A 286 37.70 -42.62 -24.15
C SER A 286 36.79 -42.08 -23.05
N ASP A 287 37.21 -40.99 -22.42
CA ASP A 287 36.37 -40.25 -21.48
C ASP A 287 35.54 -39.20 -22.22
N VAL A 288 34.27 -39.10 -21.84
CA VAL A 288 33.37 -38.02 -22.21
C VAL A 288 33.29 -37.08 -21.03
N ASP A 289 33.72 -35.84 -21.26
CA ASP A 289 33.62 -34.73 -20.32
C ASP A 289 32.93 -33.57 -21.06
N THR A 290 31.79 -33.14 -20.53
CA THR A 290 30.91 -32.20 -21.22
C THR A 290 30.04 -31.45 -20.24
N THR A 291 29.78 -30.18 -20.54
CA THR A 291 28.83 -29.35 -19.80
C THR A 291 27.51 -29.27 -20.57
N LEU A 292 26.39 -29.33 -19.85
CA LEU A 292 25.03 -29.14 -20.35
C LEU A 292 24.38 -27.96 -19.63
N THR A 293 23.47 -27.27 -20.30
CA THR A 293 22.64 -26.25 -19.68
C THR A 293 21.31 -26.86 -19.26
N ALA A 294 21.05 -26.85 -17.95
CA ALA A 294 19.77 -27.19 -17.38
C ALA A 294 18.87 -25.94 -17.32
N THR A 295 17.65 -26.05 -17.81
CA THR A 295 16.63 -25.01 -17.67
C THR A 295 15.52 -25.50 -16.76
N ILE A 296 15.30 -24.79 -15.67
CA ILE A 296 14.24 -25.07 -14.70
C ILE A 296 13.18 -23.99 -14.86
N THR A 297 11.93 -24.41 -14.94
CA THR A 297 10.76 -23.52 -14.91
C THR A 297 9.87 -23.93 -13.76
N GLY A 298 9.22 -22.98 -13.12
CA GLY A 298 8.30 -23.24 -12.03
C GLY A 298 7.43 -22.04 -11.72
N GLU A 299 6.67 -22.15 -10.65
CA GLU A 299 5.82 -21.07 -10.15
C GLU A 299 5.99 -20.97 -8.63
N VAL A 300 5.98 -19.75 -8.12
CA VAL A 300 5.89 -19.47 -6.69
C VAL A 300 4.54 -18.85 -6.40
N VAL A 301 3.80 -19.48 -5.49
CA VAL A 301 2.52 -18.95 -5.00
C VAL A 301 2.72 -18.50 -3.56
N MET A 302 2.23 -17.29 -3.25
CA MET A 302 2.15 -16.81 -1.88
C MET A 302 0.94 -17.46 -1.19
N ARG A 303 1.17 -18.28 -0.15
CA ARG A 303 0.09 -18.85 0.69
C ARG A 303 0.37 -18.58 2.15
N ASP A 304 -0.61 -18.01 2.86
CA ASP A 304 -0.51 -17.69 4.29
C ASP A 304 0.72 -16.81 4.61
N GLY A 305 1.09 -15.89 3.71
CA GLY A 305 2.29 -15.04 3.85
C GLY A 305 3.63 -15.77 3.67
N MET A 306 3.62 -16.99 3.10
CA MET A 306 4.83 -17.76 2.81
C MET A 306 4.91 -18.16 1.33
N PRO A 307 6.09 -18.04 0.68
CA PRO A 307 6.28 -18.51 -0.67
C PRO A 307 6.30 -20.04 -0.72
N ARG A 308 5.61 -20.63 -1.69
CA ARG A 308 5.73 -22.05 -2.02
C ARG A 308 6.13 -22.22 -3.48
N LEU A 309 7.32 -22.79 -3.69
CA LEU A 309 7.81 -23.13 -5.01
C LEU A 309 7.18 -24.44 -5.51
N THR A 310 6.70 -24.43 -6.74
CA THR A 310 6.35 -25.63 -7.50
C THR A 310 7.21 -25.66 -8.76
N ILE A 311 8.10 -26.64 -8.87
CA ILE A 311 8.91 -26.84 -10.08
C ILE A 311 8.07 -27.58 -11.12
N ALA A 312 8.00 -27.05 -12.33
CA ALA A 312 7.32 -27.73 -13.43
C ALA A 312 8.15 -28.95 -13.87
N PRO A 313 7.50 -30.06 -14.26
CA PRO A 313 8.24 -31.21 -14.78
C PRO A 313 9.07 -30.79 -16.01
N PRO A 314 10.29 -31.33 -16.16
CA PRO A 314 11.15 -31.01 -17.28
C PRO A 314 10.45 -31.37 -18.59
N ARG A 315 10.44 -30.45 -19.56
CA ARG A 315 9.94 -30.72 -20.90
C ARG A 315 11.03 -31.46 -21.68
N SER A 316 10.81 -32.75 -21.94
CA SER A 316 11.67 -33.61 -22.76
C SER A 316 11.67 -33.23 -24.22
#